data_AF-A0A376RQK6-F1
#
_entry.id   AF-A0A376RQK6-F1
#
_cell.length_a   1.000
_cell.length_b   1.000
_cell.length_c   1.000
_cell.angle_alpha   90.00
_cell.angle_beta   90.00
_cell.angle_gamma   90.00
#
_symmetry.space_group_name_H-M   'P 1'
#
loop_
_entity.id
_entity.type
_entity.pdbx_description
1 polymer ?
#
loop_
_entity_poly.entity_id
_entity_poly.type
_entity_poly.pdbx_seq_one_letter_code
_entity_poly.pdbx_strand_id
1 'polypeptide(L)' 'MLEIVRIEKPKGVIVQYGGQTPLKLARALEAAGVPVIGTSPDAIDRAEDRERFQHAVSV' A
#
# COMPACT_ATOMS: atom_id res chain seq x y z
N MET A 1 -4.19 -13.92 0.08
CA MET A 1 -4.84 -12.61 0.32
C MET A 1 -5.85 -12.27 -0.77
N LEU A 2 -5.49 -12.33 -2.06
CA LEU A 2 -6.44 -12.07 -3.16
C LEU A 2 -7.67 -12.99 -3.16
N GLU A 3 -7.53 -14.27 -2.81
CA GLU A 3 -8.68 -15.19 -2.69
C GLU A 3 -9.68 -14.75 -1.62
N ILE A 4 -9.19 -14.24 -0.48
CA ILE A 4 -10.05 -13.76 0.62
C ILE A 4 -10.80 -12.52 0.15
N VAL A 5 -10.12 -11.57 -0.50
CA VAL A 5 -10.76 -10.36 -1.04
C VAL A 5 -11.82 -10.71 -2.08
N ARG A 6 -11.58 -11.73 -2.91
CA ARG A 6 -12.54 -12.18 -3.93
C ARG A 6 -13.83 -12.72 -3.32
N ILE A 7 -13.72 -13.44 -2.20
CA ILE A 7 -14.86 -14.05 -1.50
C ILE A 7 -15.59 -13.00 -0.65
N GLU A 8 -14.84 -12.27 0.17
CA GLU A 8 -15.38 -11.34 1.18
C GLU A 8 -15.82 -9.99 0.61
N LYS A 9 -15.27 -9.57 -0.53
CA LYS A 9 -15.52 -8.26 -1.18
C LYS A 9 -15.52 -7.09 -0.17
N PRO A 10 -14.43 -6.90 0.59
CA PRO A 10 -14.37 -5.90 1.64
C PRO A 10 -14.53 -4.49 1.05
N LYS A 11 -15.16 -3.60 1.83
CA LYS A 11 -15.24 -2.17 1.51
C LYS A 11 -13.87 -1.51 1.47
N GLY A 12 -12.90 -2.03 2.23
CA GLY A 12 -11.54 -1.54 2.25
C GLY A 12 -10.58 -2.51 2.94
N VAL A 13 -9.31 -2.45 2.56
CA VAL A 13 -8.22 -3.24 3.11
C VAL A 13 -7.15 -2.31 3.68
N ILE A 14 -6.75 -2.55 4.92
CA ILE A 14 -5.70 -1.80 5.62
C ILE A 14 -4.40 -2.61 5.54
N VAL A 15 -3.34 -2.02 5.00
CA VAL A 15 -2.04 -2.70 4.75
C VAL A 15 -0.89 -2.11 5.58
N GLN A 16 -1.14 -1.01 6.29
CA GLN A 16 -0.10 -0.21 6.97
C GLN A 16 0.34 -0.80 8.33
N TYR A 17 -0.45 -1.70 8.93
CA TYR A 17 -0.22 -2.16 10.31
C TYR A 17 0.56 -3.48 10.43
N GLY A 18 0.86 -4.18 9.34
CA GLY A 18 1.57 -5.47 9.42
C GLY A 18 3.06 -5.42 9.03
N GLY A 19 3.67 -4.23 9.02
CA GLY A 19 5.08 -4.04 8.70
C GLY A 19 5.42 -4.19 7.20
N GLN A 20 6.67 -4.54 6.89
CA GLN A 20 7.22 -4.58 5.53
C GLN A 20 6.47 -5.53 4.57
N THR A 21 5.97 -6.66 5.08
CA THR A 21 5.34 -7.70 4.25
C THR A 21 4.05 -7.21 3.56
N PRO A 22 3.04 -6.68 4.28
CA PRO A 22 1.84 -6.13 3.63
C PRO A 22 2.11 -4.81 2.89
N LEU A 23 3.10 -4.02 3.31
CA LEU A 23 3.50 -2.80 2.58
C LEU A 23 3.95 -3.13 1.14
N LYS A 24 4.82 -4.14 0.97
CA LYS A 24 5.27 -4.58 -0.35
C LYS A 24 4.14 -5.13 -1.22
N LEU A 25 3.10 -5.68 -0.60
CA LEU A 25 1.92 -6.21 -1.29
C LEU A 25 0.93 -5.12 -1.66
N ALA A 26 0.99 -3.92 -1.04
CA ALA A 26 0.02 -2.85 -1.22
C ALA A 26 -0.13 -2.43 -2.70
N ARG A 27 0.99 -2.24 -3.43
CA ARG A 27 0.98 -1.91 -4.86
C ARG A 27 0.36 -3.03 -5.70
N ALA A 28 0.69 -4.30 -5.40
CA ALA A 28 0.16 -5.44 -6.13
C ALA A 28 -1.34 -5.65 -5.90
N LEU A 29 -1.82 -5.37 -4.68
CA LEU A 29 -3.23 -5.42 -4.32
C LEU A 29 -4.02 -4.31 -5.01
N GLU A 30 -3.51 -3.08 -5.02
CA GLU A 30 -4.13 -1.96 -5.72
C GLU A 30 -4.19 -2.22 -7.24
N ALA A 31 -3.11 -2.72 -7.84
CA ALA A 31 -3.08 -3.11 -9.26
C ALA A 31 -4.06 -4.26 -9.58
N ALA A 32 -4.37 -5.11 -8.60
CA ALA A 32 -5.37 -6.17 -8.71
C ALA A 32 -6.82 -5.68 -8.45
N GLY A 33 -7.02 -4.36 -8.24
CA GLY A 33 -8.33 -3.76 -8.00
C GLY A 33 -8.85 -3.92 -6.58
N VAL A 34 -7.99 -4.27 -5.62
CA VAL A 34 -8.37 -4.36 -4.21
C VAL A 34 -8.49 -2.93 -3.64
N PRO A 35 -9.60 -2.58 -2.96
CA PRO A 35 -9.77 -1.26 -2.38
C PRO A 35 -8.87 -1.10 -1.13
N VAL A 36 -7.64 -0.62 -1.31
CA VAL A 36 -6.74 -0.29 -0.19
C VAL A 36 -7.15 1.06 0.38
N ILE A 37 -7.31 1.15 1.71
CA ILE A 37 -7.75 2.37 2.41
C ILE A 37 -6.67 2.88 3.37
N GLY A 38 -6.69 4.19 3.66
CA GLY A 38 -5.69 4.89 4.48
C GLY A 38 -4.59 5.53 3.63
N THR A 39 -3.35 5.53 4.13
CA THR A 39 -2.18 6.04 3.38
C THR A 39 -2.02 5.25 2.08
N SER A 40 -2.03 5.96 0.95
CA SER A 40 -1.88 5.34 -0.37
C SER A 40 -0.56 4.60 -0.49
N PRO A 41 -0.50 3.47 -1.23
CA PRO A 41 0.74 2.74 -1.48
C PRO A 41 1.87 3.62 -2.03
N ASP A 42 1.56 4.60 -2.88
CA ASP A 42 2.54 5.55 -3.39
C ASP A 42 3.12 6.49 -2.31
N ALA A 43 2.31 6.91 -1.33
CA ALA A 43 2.79 7.77 -0.25
C ALA A 43 3.71 7.01 0.71
N ILE A 44 3.44 5.71 0.92
CA ILE A 44 4.31 4.81 1.65
C ILE A 44 5.64 4.63 0.91
N ASP A 45 5.57 4.34 -0.39
CA ASP A 45 6.74 4.15 -1.25
C ASP A 45 7.63 5.40 -1.30
N ARG A 46 7.03 6.61 -1.33
CA ARG A 46 7.78 7.87 -1.19
C ARG A 46 8.56 7.99 0.11
N ALA A 47 8.06 7.42 1.20
CA ALA A 47 8.72 7.48 2.50
C ALA A 47 9.82 6.42 2.64
N GLU A 48 9.68 5.27 1.97
CA GLU A 48 10.68 4.20 2.00
C GLU A 48 11.81 4.37 0.98
N ASP A 49 11.51 4.98 -0.17
CA ASP A 49 12.48 5.27 -1.21
C ASP A 49 13.33 6.49 -0.81
N ARG A 50 14.63 6.26 -0.60
CA ARG A 50 15.58 7.29 -0.17
C ARG A 50 15.69 8.46 -1.16
N GLU A 51 15.64 8.21 -2.46
CA GLU A 51 15.73 9.27 -3.47
C GLU A 51 14.45 10.09 -3.48
N ARG A 52 13.28 9.43 -3.44
CA ARG A 52 11.97 10.12 -3.36
C ARG A 52 11.82 10.89 -2.06
N PHE A 53 12.30 10.32 -0.95
CA PHE A 53 12.28 10.97 0.36
C PHE A 53 13.19 12.20 0.37
N GLN A 54 14.41 12.12 -0.17
CA GLN A 54 15.28 13.29 -0.29
C GLN A 54 14.64 14.39 -1.14
N HIS A 55 13.96 14.04 -2.23
CA HIS A 55 13.24 15.02 -3.06
C HIS A 55 12.08 15.68 -2.30
N ALA A 56 11.38 14.93 -1.45
CA ALA A 56 10.26 15.43 -0.65
C ALA A 56 10.70 16.33 0.53
N VAL A 57 11.93 16.16 1.04
CA VAL A 57 12.48 16.94 2.17
C VAL A 57 13.33 18.13 1.70
N SER A 58 13.83 18.12 0.47
CA SER A 58 14.71 19.17 -0.08
C SER A 58 13.95 20.30 -0.79
N VAL A 59 12.67 20.49 -0.48
CA VAL A 59 11.80 21.59 -0.96
C VAL A 59 11.61 22.66 0.10
#